data_AF-A0A842KLJ0-F1
#
_entry.id   AF-A0A842KLJ0-F1
#
_cell.length_a   1.000
_cell.length_b   1.000
_cell.length_c   1.000
_cell.angle_alpha   90.00
_cell.angle_beta   90.00
_cell.angle_gamma   90.00
#
_symmetry.space_group_name_H-M   'P 1'
#
loop_
_entity.id
_entity.type
_entity.pdbx_description
1 polymer ?
#
loop_
_entity_poly.entity_id
_entity_poly.type
_entity_poly.pdbx_seq_one_letter_code
_entity_poly.pdbx_strand_id
1 'polypeptide(L)' 'MNDMDNSPDNKGKYLLIACILSSVLVVTFFAYIAVMINSSRNVPLYSQVDIIAGMVFVFVLSMIISASLWPEIIEKRIR' A
#
# COMPACT_ATOMS: atom_id res chain seq x y z
N MET A 1 17.66 36.10 0.61
CA MET A 1 17.76 34.72 0.10
C MET A 1 18.71 33.97 1.01
N ASN A 2 18.21 32.99 1.76
CA ASN A 2 19.04 31.97 2.39
C ASN A 2 18.45 30.63 2.00
N ASP A 3 18.98 30.08 0.91
CA ASP A 3 18.93 28.67 0.56
C ASP A 3 19.59 27.88 1.69
N MET A 4 18.78 27.32 2.57
CA MET A 4 19.20 26.24 3.45
C MET A 4 18.64 24.94 2.88
N ASP A 5 19.37 24.43 1.88
CA ASP A 5 19.53 23.01 1.61
C ASP A 5 19.60 22.23 2.92
N ASN A 6 18.58 21.43 3.21
CA ASN A 6 18.70 20.33 4.15
C ASN A 6 17.83 19.14 3.71
N SER A 7 18.49 18.19 3.03
CA SER A 7 18.16 16.77 2.86
C SER A 7 17.14 16.36 1.77
N PRO A 8 17.60 16.16 0.52
CA PRO A 8 16.91 15.29 -0.45
C PRO A 8 16.71 13.85 0.06
N ASP A 9 17.56 13.37 0.96
CA ASP A 9 17.60 11.98 1.44
C ASP A 9 16.40 11.58 2.32
N ASN A 10 15.85 12.55 3.07
CA ASN A 10 14.73 12.30 3.96
C ASN A 10 13.40 12.18 3.19
N LYS A 11 13.22 12.96 2.12
CA LYS A 11 12.00 12.90 1.29
C LYS A 11 11.80 11.52 0.66
N GLY A 12 12.87 10.89 0.17
CA GLY A 12 12.82 9.53 -0.37
C GLY A 12 12.38 8.51 0.68
N LYS A 13 12.93 8.59 1.90
CA LYS A 13 12.52 7.73 3.02
C LYS A 13 11.05 7.91 3.41
N TYR A 14 10.57 9.14 3.50
CA TYR A 14 9.15 9.41 3.78
C TYR A 14 8.23 8.84 2.69
N LEU A 15 8.61 8.97 1.42
CA LEU A 15 7.86 8.42 0.29
C LEU A 15 7.75 6.90 0.37
N LEU A 16 8.87 6.22 0.65
CA LEU A 16 8.92 4.76 0.81
C LEU A 16 8.05 4.29 1.98
N ILE A 17 8.16 4.94 3.14
CA ILE A 17 7.33 4.62 4.31
C ILE A 17 5.85 4.82 3.99
N ALA A 18 5.52 5.91 3.30
CA ALA A 18 4.14 6.23 2.93
C ALA A 18 3.55 5.19 1.94
N CYS A 19 4.36 4.71 0.99
CA CYS A 19 3.97 3.64 0.07
C CYS A 19 3.81 2.29 0.78
N ILE A 20 4.72 1.94 1.69
CA ILE A 20 4.62 0.70 2.46
C ILE A 20 3.36 0.74 3.34
N LEU A 21 3.13 1.85 4.04
CA LEU A 21 2.00 1.99 4.94
C LEU A 21 0.65 1.93 4.20
N SER A 22 0.52 2.62 3.06
CA SER A 22 -0.68 2.54 2.23
C SER A 22 -0.91 1.12 1.69
N SER A 23 0.15 0.45 1.27
CA SER A 23 0.06 -0.92 0.73
C SER A 23 -0.35 -1.93 1.80
N VAL A 24 0.24 -1.83 3.00
CA VAL A 24 -0.12 -2.69 4.14
C VAL A 24 -1.59 -2.48 4.54
N LEU A 25 -2.08 -1.24 4.51
CA LEU A 25 -3.47 -0.95 4.82
C LEU A 25 -4.41 -1.66 3.83
N VAL A 26 -4.14 -1.53 2.53
CA VAL A 26 -4.98 -2.16 1.48
C VAL A 26 -4.94 -3.69 1.58
N VAL A 27 -3.76 -4.28 1.80
CA VAL A 27 -3.60 -5.73 1.97
C VAL A 27 -4.34 -6.22 3.20
N THR A 28 -4.31 -5.48 4.30
CA THR A 28 -5.04 -5.82 5.53
C THR A 28 -6.54 -5.83 5.30
N PHE A 29 -7.07 -4.84 4.56
CA PHE A 29 -8.48 -4.81 4.16
C PHE A 29 -8.85 -6.00 3.28
N PHE A 30 -8.04 -6.32 2.28
CA PHE A 30 -8.26 -7.48 1.43
C PHE A 30 -8.25 -8.78 2.24
N ALA A 31 -7.26 -8.98 3.10
CA ALA A 31 -7.11 -10.16 3.93
C ALA A 31 -8.30 -10.33 4.88
N TYR A 32 -8.74 -9.24 5.51
CA TYR A 32 -9.90 -9.24 6.39
C TYR A 32 -11.16 -9.71 5.64
N ILE A 33 -11.43 -9.16 4.46
CA ILE A 33 -12.60 -9.53 3.64
C ILE A 33 -12.49 -10.99 3.19
N ALA A 34 -11.32 -11.42 2.71
CA ALA A 34 -11.10 -12.78 2.23
C ALA A 34 -11.32 -13.82 3.35
N VAL A 35 -10.78 -13.57 4.54
CA VAL A 35 -10.97 -14.44 5.71
C VAL A 35 -12.42 -14.41 6.18
N MET A 36 -13.06 -13.24 6.27
CA MET A 36 -14.45 -13.11 6.68
C MET A 36 -15.38 -13.94 5.77
N ILE A 37 -15.22 -13.83 4.45
CA ILE A 37 -16.02 -14.58 3.47
C ILE A 37 -15.79 -16.08 3.60
N ASN A 38 -14.53 -16.52 3.76
CA ASN A 38 -14.22 -17.93 3.89
C ASN A 38 -14.73 -18.52 5.21
N SER A 39 -14.63 -17.79 6.32
CA SER A 39 -15.10 -18.24 7.64
C SER A 39 -16.63 -18.22 7.77
N SER A 40 -17.33 -17.39 6.99
CA SER A 40 -18.79 -17.35 6.98
C SER A 40 -19.45 -18.54 6.28
N ARG A 41 -18.67 -19.45 5.67
CA ARG A 41 -19.17 -20.58 4.87
C ARG A 41 -18.75 -21.90 5.48
N ASN A 42 -19.62 -22.92 5.40
CA ASN A 42 -19.28 -24.29 5.78
C ASN A 42 -18.28 -24.95 4.81
N VAL A 43 -18.23 -24.48 3.56
CA VAL A 43 -17.24 -24.88 2.57
C VAL A 43 -16.51 -23.62 2.11
N PRO A 44 -15.18 -23.53 2.34
CA PRO A 44 -14.39 -22.36 1.95
C PRO A 44 -14.46 -22.17 0.44
N LEU A 45 -14.58 -20.92 0.01
CA LEU A 45 -14.66 -20.54 -1.40
C LEU A 45 -13.27 -20.45 -2.03
N TYR A 46 -12.28 -20.00 -1.25
CA TYR A 46 -10.89 -19.83 -1.69
C TYR A 46 -9.96 -20.74 -0.89
N SER A 47 -8.97 -21.33 -1.54
CA SER A 47 -7.88 -22.01 -0.84
C SER A 47 -7.02 -21.00 -0.08
N GLN A 48 -6.28 -21.46 0.94
CA GLN A 48 -5.24 -20.64 1.57
C GLN A 48 -4.22 -20.13 0.55
N VAL A 49 -3.85 -20.98 -0.42
CA VAL A 49 -2.90 -20.61 -1.48
C VAL A 49 -3.44 -19.43 -2.30
N ASP A 50 -4.73 -19.44 -2.63
CA ASP A 50 -5.38 -18.37 -3.41
C ASP A 50 -5.41 -17.05 -2.63
N ILE A 51 -5.72 -17.11 -1.33
CA ILE A 51 -5.76 -15.92 -0.47
C ILE A 51 -4.36 -15.33 -0.31
N ILE A 52 -3.35 -16.17 -0.09
CA ILE A 52 -1.95 -15.71 0.06
C ILE A 52 -1.42 -15.12 -1.25
N ALA A 53 -1.65 -15.79 -2.38
CA ALA A 53 -1.27 -15.28 -3.70
C ALA A 53 -1.98 -13.94 -3.98
N GLY A 54 -3.26 -13.83 -3.64
CA GLY A 54 -4.04 -12.60 -3.74
C GLY A 54 -3.46 -11.47 -2.87
N MET A 55 -3.06 -11.76 -1.62
CA MET A 55 -2.43 -10.78 -0.74
C MET A 55 -1.13 -10.22 -1.31
N VAL A 56 -0.26 -11.10 -1.86
CA VAL A 56 1.00 -10.68 -2.49
C VAL A 56 0.73 -9.82 -3.73
N PHE A 57 -0.24 -10.23 -4.56
CA PHE A 57 -0.62 -9.48 -5.75
C PHE A 57 -1.15 -8.08 -5.40
N VAL A 58 -2.06 -7.98 -4.43
CA VAL A 58 -2.61 -6.71 -3.95
C VAL A 58 -1.53 -5.84 -3.31
N PHE A 59 -0.58 -6.44 -2.59
CA PHE A 59 0.57 -5.71 -2.03
C PHE A 59 1.41 -5.04 -3.12
N VAL A 60 1.80 -5.79 -4.15
CA VAL A 60 2.63 -5.26 -5.24
C VAL A 60 1.86 -4.20 -6.04
N LEU A 61 0.59 -4.44 -6.37
CA LEU A 61 -0.23 -3.46 -7.07
C LEU A 61 -0.40 -2.16 -6.27
N SER A 62 -0.72 -2.26 -4.98
CA SER A 62 -0.88 -1.08 -4.12
C SER A 62 0.43 -0.32 -3.94
N MET A 63 1.58 -1.01 -3.93
CA MET A 63 2.89 -0.38 -3.88
C MET A 63 3.20 0.42 -5.15
N ILE A 64 2.93 -0.14 -6.33
CA ILE A 64 3.12 0.55 -7.63
C ILE A 64 2.19 1.77 -7.73
N ILE A 65 0.92 1.61 -7.38
CA ILE A 65 -0.07 2.69 -7.39
C ILE A 65 0.34 3.79 -6.41
N SER A 66 0.76 3.43 -5.19
CA SER A 66 1.17 4.40 -4.18
C SER A 66 2.41 5.17 -4.62
N ALA A 67 3.42 4.49 -5.15
CA ALA A 67 4.63 5.13 -5.69
C ALA A 67 4.31 6.12 -6.82
N SER A 68 3.24 5.87 -7.57
CA SER A 68 2.77 6.74 -8.65
C SER A 68 1.93 7.92 -8.15
N LEU A 69 1.11 7.73 -7.10
CA LEU A 69 0.18 8.74 -6.57
C LEU A 69 0.85 9.73 -5.61
N TRP A 70 1.73 9.27 -4.72
CA TRP A 70 2.37 10.12 -3.72
C TRP A 70 3.12 11.35 -4.28
N PRO A 71 3.91 11.25 -5.38
CA PRO A 71 4.56 12.44 -5.95
C PRO A 71 3.53 13.48 -6.44
N GLU A 72 2.44 13.04 -7.08
CA GLU A 72 1.38 13.93 -7.58
C GLU A 72 0.63 14.62 -6.42
N ILE A 73 0.40 13.92 -5.32
CA ILE A 73 -0.23 14.47 -4.11
C ILE A 73 0.66 15.53 -3.45
N ILE A 74 1.98 15.29 -3.40
CA ILE A 74 2.95 16.24 -2.83
C ILE A 74 3.03 17.51 -3.70
N GLU A 75 3.09 17.37 -5.03
CA GLU A 75 3.10 18.52 -5.94
C GLU A 75 1.83 19.37 -5.82
N LYS A 76 0.65 18.74 -5.76
CA LYS A 76 -0.63 19.46 -5.60
C LYS A 76 -0.77 20.18 -4.27
N ARG A 77 -0.10 19.73 -3.20
CA ARG A 77 -0.16 20.35 -1.86
C ARG A 77 0.81 21.52 -1.69
N ILE A 78 1.78 21.67 -2.58
CA ILE A 78 2.78 22.76 -2.56
C ILE A 78 2.34 23.96 -3.40
N ARG A 79 1.41 23.77 -4.35
CA ARG A 79 0.85 24.81 -5.22
C ARG A 79 -0.39 25.46 -4.61
#